data_AF-A0A961HM35-F1
#
_entry.id   AF-A0A961HM35-F1
#
_cell.length_a   1.000
_cell.length_b   1.000
_cell.length_c   1.000
_cell.angle_alpha   90.00
_cell.angle_beta   90.00
_cell.angle_gamma   90.00
#
_symmetry.space_group_name_H-M   'P 1'
#
loop_
_entity.id
_entity.type
_entity.pdbx_description
1 polymer ?
#
loop_
_entity_poly.entity_id
_entity_poly.type
_entity_poly.pdbx_seq_one_letter_code
_entity_poly.pdbx_strand_id
1 'polypeptide(L)'
;MTRGRTSDGKPRWLVGAARTVRSSGRLSALGNRAVGGVQGNRTLVDVATRVFAFSGGVPLIYLKGGVAVADVPNPERLPVVLVNAVGAGVEAIPGLIEEVAGLQRETLGFRPVLLVSVPCFREVRAQGWPMELVVPQQEWDFEQEWEDYLAGRVAMIATRYRTWGSVGVVDGRLEPMGRRVLQQLATYRPWEASFL
;
A
#
# COMPACT_ATOMS: atom_id res chain seq x y z
N MET A 1 19.02 29.24 -14.55
CA MET A 1 18.45 29.36 -15.91
C MET A 1 17.41 28.26 -16.12
N THR A 2 16.19 28.70 -16.40
CA THR A 2 14.89 28.01 -16.59
C THR A 2 14.84 26.48 -16.52
N ARG A 3 14.49 25.94 -15.34
CA ARG A 3 14.12 24.52 -15.16
C ARG A 3 12.75 24.24 -15.80
N GLY A 4 12.75 23.98 -17.11
CA GLY A 4 11.54 23.62 -17.84
C GLY A 4 10.90 22.35 -17.28
N ARG A 5 9.58 22.38 -17.11
CA ARG A 5 8.76 21.20 -16.82
C ARG A 5 8.30 20.56 -18.15
N THR A 6 8.01 19.27 -18.15
CA THR A 6 7.35 18.59 -19.28
C THR A 6 5.87 18.96 -19.34
N SER A 7 5.17 18.58 -20.41
CA SER A 7 3.71 18.71 -20.55
C SER A 7 2.96 18.20 -19.32
N ASP A 8 3.44 17.11 -18.72
CA ASP A 8 2.85 16.49 -17.52
C ASP A 8 3.36 17.09 -16.18
N GLY A 9 3.96 18.29 -16.20
CA GLY A 9 4.41 18.99 -15.00
C GLY A 9 5.67 18.43 -14.32
N LYS A 10 6.31 17.40 -14.88
CA LYS A 10 7.54 16.78 -14.33
C LYS A 10 8.77 17.63 -14.64
N PRO A 11 9.73 17.80 -13.71
CA PRO A 11 10.97 18.49 -14.02
C PRO A 11 11.75 17.77 -15.14
N ARG A 12 12.18 18.47 -16.20
CA ARG A 12 12.87 17.84 -17.35
C ARG A 12 14.14 17.09 -16.97
N TRP A 13 14.85 17.54 -15.94
CA TRP A 13 16.05 16.86 -15.43
C TRP A 13 15.75 15.47 -14.86
N LEU A 14 14.56 15.29 -14.26
CA LEU A 14 14.10 14.01 -13.73
C LEU A 14 13.88 12.99 -14.85
N VAL A 15 13.26 13.44 -15.94
CA VAL A 15 13.02 12.62 -17.14
C VAL A 15 14.33 12.26 -17.83
N GLY A 16 15.28 13.21 -17.89
CA GLY A 16 16.63 12.98 -18.38
C GLY A 16 17.37 11.92 -17.57
N ALA A 17 17.37 12.04 -16.24
CA ALA A 17 18.01 11.08 -15.34
C ALA A 17 17.40 9.67 -15.47
N ALA A 18 16.07 9.56 -15.52
CA ALA A 18 15.38 8.28 -15.71
C ALA A 18 15.77 7.61 -17.05
N ARG A 19 15.92 8.41 -18.12
CA ARG A 19 16.33 7.92 -19.44
C ARG A 19 17.76 7.41 -19.44
N THR A 20 18.69 8.15 -18.82
CA THR A 20 20.10 7.78 -18.69
C THR A 20 20.30 6.51 -17.87
N VAL A 21 19.50 6.31 -16.81
CA VAL A 21 19.51 5.08 -16.02
C VAL A 21 19.04 3.88 -16.85
N ARG A 22 17.94 4.03 -17.62
CA ARG A 22 17.42 2.95 -18.48
C ARG A 22 18.35 2.59 -19.64
N SER A 23 19.06 3.55 -20.21
CA SER A 23 19.93 3.32 -21.36
C SER A 23 21.31 2.78 -20.99
N SER A 24 21.59 2.55 -19.70
CA SER A 24 22.87 2.05 -19.21
C SER A 24 22.72 0.69 -18.53
N GLY A 25 23.16 -0.37 -19.21
CA GLY A 25 23.16 -1.72 -18.64
C GLY A 25 23.93 -1.86 -17.33
N ARG A 26 24.93 -0.98 -17.09
CA ARG A 26 25.70 -0.94 -15.83
C ARG A 26 24.92 -0.30 -14.67
N LEU A 27 24.03 0.67 -14.95
CA LEU A 27 23.24 1.36 -13.90
C LEU A 27 22.00 0.56 -13.49
N SER A 28 21.39 -0.18 -14.42
CA SER A 28 20.32 -1.14 -14.11
C SER A 28 20.80 -2.24 -13.15
N ALA A 29 22.06 -2.70 -13.29
CA ALA A 29 22.67 -3.71 -12.43
C ALA A 29 23.07 -3.20 -11.02
N LEU A 30 23.13 -1.88 -10.82
CA LEU A 30 23.46 -1.25 -9.53
C LEU A 30 22.24 -0.96 -8.64
N GLY A 31 21.02 -1.28 -9.11
CA GLY A 31 19.76 -1.02 -8.39
C GLY A 31 19.75 -1.53 -6.95
N ASN A 32 20.36 -2.69 -6.68
CA ASN A 32 20.41 -3.27 -5.32
C ASN A 32 21.37 -2.54 -4.37
N ARG A 33 22.41 -1.85 -4.87
CA ARG A 33 23.34 -1.06 -4.03
C ARG A 33 22.85 0.36 -3.75
N ALA A 34 22.02 0.92 -4.62
CA ALA A 34 21.46 2.27 -4.46
C ALA A 34 20.33 2.34 -3.41
N VAL A 35 19.68 1.21 -3.09
CA VAL A 35 18.58 1.15 -2.11
C VAL A 35 19.03 1.62 -0.71
N GLY A 36 20.30 1.43 -0.33
CA GLY A 36 20.81 1.87 0.96
C GLY A 36 20.89 3.40 1.13
N GLY A 37 21.15 4.15 0.05
CA GLY A 37 21.30 5.62 0.10
C GLY A 37 20.01 6.41 -0.13
N VAL A 38 18.92 5.73 -0.47
CA VAL A 38 17.59 6.32 -0.72
C VAL A 38 16.72 6.31 0.55
N GLN A 39 17.17 5.60 1.59
CA GLN A 39 16.46 5.45 2.87
C GLN A 39 16.34 6.77 3.63
N GLY A 40 15.18 7.02 4.22
CA GLY A 40 14.91 8.22 5.02
C GLY A 40 14.62 9.50 4.23
N ASN A 41 14.74 9.51 2.89
CA ASN A 41 14.39 10.69 2.07
C ASN A 41 13.22 10.38 1.12
N ARG A 42 12.05 10.89 1.50
CA ARG A 42 10.76 10.74 0.79
C ARG A 42 10.83 11.07 -0.70
N THR A 43 11.65 12.04 -1.09
CA THR A 43 11.80 12.45 -2.50
C THR A 43 12.58 11.40 -3.27
N LEU A 44 13.65 10.85 -2.68
CA LEU A 44 14.48 9.84 -3.35
C LEU A 44 13.76 8.50 -3.46
N VAL A 45 12.95 8.12 -2.47
CA VAL A 45 12.09 6.94 -2.55
C VAL A 45 11.10 7.09 -3.70
N ASP A 46 10.35 8.20 -3.76
CA ASP A 46 9.39 8.46 -4.84
C ASP A 46 10.07 8.50 -6.23
N VAL A 47 11.29 9.03 -6.33
CA VAL A 47 12.07 9.01 -7.57
C VAL A 47 12.55 7.60 -7.93
N ALA A 48 13.12 6.84 -7.00
CA ALA A 48 13.57 5.48 -7.24
C ALA A 48 12.40 4.58 -7.66
N THR A 49 11.29 4.68 -6.94
CA THR A 49 10.01 4.05 -7.25
C THR A 49 9.54 4.38 -8.67
N ARG A 50 9.60 5.64 -9.12
CA ARG A 50 9.20 6.02 -10.48
C ARG A 50 10.20 5.66 -11.58
N VAL A 51 11.50 5.61 -11.25
CA VAL A 51 12.58 5.31 -12.20
C VAL A 51 12.68 3.81 -12.45
N PHE A 52 12.50 2.98 -11.41
CA PHE A 52 12.72 1.54 -11.47
C PHE A 52 11.43 0.70 -11.62
N ALA A 53 10.24 1.22 -11.30
CA ALA A 53 8.99 0.45 -11.41
C ALA A 53 8.23 0.65 -12.72
N PHE A 54 8.93 0.74 -13.85
CA PHE A 54 8.28 0.80 -15.16
C PHE A 54 8.66 -0.38 -16.03
N SER A 55 8.10 -1.53 -15.64
CA SER A 55 7.66 -2.56 -16.57
C SER A 55 6.18 -2.84 -16.25
N GLY A 56 5.26 -2.07 -16.86
CA GLY A 56 3.81 -2.34 -16.79
C GLY A 56 2.96 -1.50 -15.82
N GLY A 57 2.80 -0.21 -16.10
CA GLY A 57 1.49 0.46 -16.01
C GLY A 57 0.96 1.02 -14.67
N VAL A 58 1.33 0.53 -13.49
CA VAL A 58 0.73 1.04 -12.23
C VAL A 58 1.68 2.00 -11.50
N PRO A 59 1.34 3.30 -11.35
CA PRO A 59 2.15 4.21 -10.55
C PRO A 59 2.15 3.75 -9.09
N LEU A 60 3.33 3.39 -8.61
CA LEU A 60 3.55 3.03 -7.22
C LEU A 60 3.28 4.23 -6.31
N ILE A 61 2.52 4.02 -5.24
CA ILE A 61 2.18 5.05 -4.27
C ILE A 61 2.96 4.82 -2.97
N TYR A 62 3.62 5.86 -2.48
CA TYR A 62 4.11 5.85 -1.11
C TYR A 62 2.91 5.84 -0.15
N LEU A 63 2.68 4.69 0.47
CA LEU A 63 1.63 4.50 1.46
C LEU A 63 2.11 5.01 2.82
N LYS A 64 1.46 6.08 3.31
CA LYS A 64 1.57 6.49 4.71
C LYS A 64 0.98 5.39 5.58
N GLY A 65 1.72 4.98 6.61
CA GLY A 65 1.36 3.82 7.42
C GLY A 65 0.14 3.99 8.33
N GLY A 66 -0.41 5.20 8.44
CA GLY A 66 -1.42 5.54 9.44
C GLY A 66 -0.84 6.38 10.57
N VAL A 67 -1.72 7.02 11.35
CA VAL A 67 -1.33 7.93 12.44
C VAL A 67 -0.55 7.21 13.54
N ALA A 68 -0.90 5.95 13.84
CA ALA A 68 -0.31 5.18 14.93
C ALA A 68 1.18 4.85 14.70
N VAL A 69 1.62 4.74 13.45
CA VAL A 69 3.01 4.38 13.09
C VAL A 69 3.79 5.57 12.53
N ALA A 70 3.29 6.80 12.69
CA ALA A 70 3.92 8.00 12.14
C ALA A 70 5.33 8.24 12.71
N ASP A 71 5.53 7.91 13.98
CA ASP A 71 6.79 8.12 14.70
C ASP A 71 7.68 6.85 14.77
N VAL A 72 7.22 5.73 14.19
CA VAL A 72 8.02 4.51 14.09
C VAL A 72 9.20 4.78 13.14
N PRO A 73 10.45 4.43 13.51
CA PRO A 73 11.57 4.57 12.61
C PRO A 73 11.39 3.74 11.32
N ASN A 74 11.60 4.37 10.17
CA ASN A 74 11.45 3.76 8.84
C ASN A 74 10.09 3.04 8.66
N PRO A 75 8.96 3.75 8.85
CA PRO A 75 7.64 3.12 8.84
C PRO A 75 7.29 2.56 7.45
N GLU A 76 7.99 2.99 6.40
CA GLU A 76 7.89 2.42 5.06
C GLU A 76 8.37 0.97 4.94
N ARG A 77 9.10 0.46 5.94
CA ARG A 77 9.52 -0.95 5.98
C ARG A 77 8.41 -1.87 6.48
N LEU A 78 7.48 -1.34 7.27
CA LEU A 78 6.38 -2.13 7.81
C LEU A 78 5.56 -2.78 6.68
N PRO A 79 5.16 -4.05 6.81
CA PRO A 79 4.36 -4.76 5.82
C PRO A 79 3.04 -4.01 5.56
N VAL A 80 2.69 -3.87 4.29
CA VAL A 80 1.35 -3.38 3.91
C VAL A 80 0.40 -4.55 3.90
N VAL A 81 -0.73 -4.45 4.61
CA VAL A 81 -1.72 -5.54 4.69
C VAL A 81 -3.06 -5.04 4.17
N LEU A 82 -3.65 -5.79 3.25
CA LEU A 82 -5.01 -5.54 2.80
C LEU A 82 -6.01 -6.06 3.84
N VAL A 83 -6.83 -5.18 4.38
CA VAL A 83 -7.99 -5.56 5.19
C VAL A 83 -9.19 -5.62 4.25
N ASN A 84 -9.61 -6.84 3.89
CA ASN A 84 -10.73 -7.06 2.98
C ASN A 84 -12.03 -7.15 3.77
N ALA A 85 -12.80 -6.06 3.73
CA ALA A 85 -14.09 -5.89 4.39
C ALA A 85 -15.24 -5.77 3.38
N VAL A 86 -15.06 -6.28 2.16
CA VAL A 86 -16.15 -6.37 1.17
C VAL A 86 -17.26 -7.26 1.72
N GLY A 87 -18.50 -6.78 1.64
CA GLY A 87 -19.66 -7.48 2.19
C GLY A 87 -19.88 -7.27 3.70
N ALA A 88 -18.97 -6.60 4.41
CA ALA A 88 -19.23 -6.21 5.79
C ALA A 88 -20.34 -5.16 5.85
N GLY A 89 -21.31 -5.36 6.73
CA GLY A 89 -22.43 -4.43 6.93
C GLY A 89 -21.96 -3.08 7.47
N VAL A 90 -22.64 -2.00 7.06
CA VAL A 90 -22.28 -0.61 7.43
C VAL A 90 -22.14 -0.41 8.94
N GLU A 91 -22.99 -1.06 9.74
CA GLU A 91 -22.97 -0.98 11.21
C GLU A 91 -21.72 -1.60 11.84
N ALA A 92 -21.08 -2.57 11.16
CA ALA A 92 -19.90 -3.24 11.67
C ALA A 92 -18.59 -2.48 11.37
N ILE A 93 -18.59 -1.65 10.32
CA ILE A 93 -17.38 -0.99 9.83
C ILE A 93 -16.69 -0.11 10.88
N PRO A 94 -17.40 0.72 11.69
CA PRO A 94 -16.74 1.49 12.75
C PRO A 94 -16.01 0.61 13.77
N GLY A 95 -16.65 -0.50 14.17
CA GLY A 95 -16.06 -1.46 15.11
C GLY A 95 -14.83 -2.17 14.54
N LEU A 96 -14.89 -2.55 13.26
CA LEU A 96 -13.75 -3.13 12.54
C LEU A 96 -12.58 -2.15 12.42
N ILE A 97 -12.84 -0.89 12.07
CA ILE A 97 -11.80 0.15 11.97
C ILE A 97 -11.12 0.34 13.33
N GLU A 98 -11.90 0.42 14.41
CA GLU A 98 -11.35 0.55 15.76
C GLU A 98 -10.55 -0.69 16.16
N GLU A 99 -11.00 -1.89 15.80
CA GLU A 99 -10.27 -3.14 16.03
C GLU A 99 -8.90 -3.14 15.33
N VAL A 100 -8.86 -2.79 14.04
CA VAL A 100 -7.61 -2.71 13.27
C VAL A 100 -6.70 -1.60 13.83
N ALA A 101 -7.27 -0.48 14.24
CA ALA A 101 -6.53 0.65 14.79
C ALA A 101 -5.92 0.30 16.15
N GLY A 102 -6.68 -0.41 16.99
CA GLY A 102 -6.18 -0.98 18.25
C GLY A 102 -4.99 -1.90 18.01
N LEU A 103 -5.13 -2.87 17.12
CA LEU A 103 -4.03 -3.78 16.75
C LEU A 103 -2.83 -3.03 16.19
N GLN A 104 -3.03 -2.00 15.36
CA GLN A 104 -1.93 -1.21 14.82
C GLN A 104 -1.20 -0.43 15.92
N ARG A 105 -1.93 0.20 16.86
CA ARG A 105 -1.33 0.92 18.00
C ARG A 105 -0.58 -0.01 18.94
N GLU A 106 -1.13 -1.20 19.20
CA GLU A 106 -0.52 -2.20 20.07
C GLU A 106 0.75 -2.80 19.48
N THR A 107 0.73 -3.10 18.17
CA THR A 107 1.82 -3.86 17.52
C THR A 107 2.86 -2.97 16.85
N LEU A 108 2.44 -1.78 16.40
CA LEU A 108 3.19 -0.90 15.51
C LEU A 108 3.78 -1.66 14.29
N GLY A 109 3.13 -2.75 13.89
CA GLY A 109 3.75 -3.82 13.09
C GLY A 109 3.39 -3.82 11.62
N PHE A 110 2.40 -3.02 11.20
CA PHE A 110 1.88 -3.08 9.84
C PHE A 110 1.24 -1.76 9.39
N ARG A 111 0.98 -1.67 8.08
CA ARG A 111 0.30 -0.55 7.42
C ARG A 111 -0.94 -1.07 6.69
N PRO A 112 -2.16 -0.73 7.15
CA PRO A 112 -3.37 -1.27 6.52
C PRO A 112 -3.72 -0.52 5.23
N VAL A 113 -4.33 -1.24 4.29
CA VAL A 113 -5.16 -0.72 3.20
C VAL A 113 -6.56 -1.28 3.43
N LEU A 114 -7.56 -0.43 3.56
CA LEU A 114 -8.94 -0.90 3.75
C LEU A 114 -9.65 -1.05 2.40
N LEU A 115 -10.24 -2.22 2.14
CA LEU A 115 -11.10 -2.47 0.99
C LEU A 115 -12.53 -2.73 1.48
N VAL A 116 -13.49 -1.94 1.00
CA VAL A 116 -14.89 -1.96 1.45
C VAL A 116 -15.84 -1.87 0.26
N SER A 117 -17.07 -2.32 0.46
CA SER A 117 -18.19 -2.12 -0.47
C SER A 117 -19.20 -1.07 0.02
N VAL A 118 -18.94 -0.43 1.16
CA VAL A 118 -19.74 0.65 1.74
C VAL A 118 -18.86 1.86 2.08
N PRO A 119 -19.35 3.10 1.90
CA PRO A 119 -18.54 4.29 2.12
C PRO A 119 -18.28 4.54 3.63
N CYS A 120 -17.01 4.68 4.02
CA CYS A 120 -16.58 5.01 5.41
C CYS A 120 -15.37 5.96 5.44
N PHE A 121 -15.36 6.94 4.52
CA PHE A 121 -14.21 7.82 4.29
C PHE A 121 -13.79 8.62 5.53
N ARG A 122 -14.74 9.02 6.38
CA ARG A 122 -14.46 9.88 7.54
C ARG A 122 -13.67 9.11 8.59
N GLU A 123 -14.13 7.91 8.89
CA GLU A 123 -13.58 6.99 9.88
C GLU A 123 -12.16 6.57 9.47
N VAL A 124 -11.97 6.20 8.20
CA VAL A 124 -10.66 5.80 7.69
C VAL A 124 -9.67 6.97 7.63
N ARG A 125 -10.14 8.16 7.25
CA ARG A 125 -9.30 9.36 7.20
C ARG A 125 -8.77 9.74 8.57
N ALA A 126 -9.53 9.53 9.64
CA ALA A 126 -9.08 9.76 11.01
C ALA A 126 -7.86 8.89 11.38
N GLN A 127 -7.79 7.68 10.82
CA GLN A 127 -6.65 6.77 11.03
C GLN A 127 -5.48 7.03 10.07
N GLY A 128 -5.70 7.84 9.02
CA GLY A 128 -4.68 8.16 8.01
C GLY A 128 -4.37 7.01 7.06
N TRP A 129 -5.27 6.03 6.92
CA TRP A 129 -5.11 4.90 6.02
C TRP A 129 -5.67 5.18 4.62
N PRO A 130 -5.16 4.53 3.57
CA PRO A 130 -5.83 4.48 2.28
C PRO A 130 -7.06 3.57 2.35
N MET A 131 -8.05 3.91 1.52
CA MET A 131 -9.28 3.16 1.35
C MET A 131 -9.57 2.96 -0.13
N GLU A 132 -10.04 1.78 -0.48
CA GLU A 132 -10.55 1.44 -1.80
C GLU A 132 -12.02 1.03 -1.65
N LEU A 133 -12.88 1.66 -2.46
CA LEU A 133 -14.30 1.35 -2.52
C LEU A 133 -14.58 0.55 -3.79
N VAL A 134 -15.33 -0.53 -3.64
CA VAL A 134 -15.84 -1.36 -4.74
C VAL A 134 -17.35 -1.35 -4.77
N VAL A 135 -17.92 -1.67 -5.93
CA VAL A 135 -19.37 -1.85 -6.07
C VAL A 135 -19.76 -3.11 -5.30
N PRO A 136 -20.75 -3.04 -4.40
CA PRO A 136 -21.23 -4.22 -3.68
C PRO A 136 -21.90 -5.22 -4.63
N GLN A 137 -21.81 -6.52 -4.30
CA GLN A 137 -22.33 -7.59 -5.16
C GLN A 137 -23.82 -7.44 -5.46
N GLN A 138 -24.61 -7.03 -4.47
CA GLN A 138 -26.06 -6.87 -4.64
C GLN A 138 -26.47 -5.68 -5.54
N GLU A 139 -25.54 -4.78 -5.86
CA GLU A 139 -25.75 -3.65 -6.77
C GLU A 139 -25.02 -3.86 -8.12
N TRP A 140 -24.52 -5.08 -8.36
CA TRP A 140 -23.80 -5.39 -9.58
C TRP A 140 -24.74 -5.61 -10.76
N ASP A 141 -24.61 -4.78 -11.80
CA ASP A 141 -25.47 -4.79 -13.00
C ASP A 141 -24.64 -4.65 -14.30
N PHE A 142 -23.50 -5.34 -14.34
CA PHE A 142 -22.59 -5.30 -15.50
C PHE A 142 -22.44 -6.70 -16.12
N GLU A 143 -22.09 -6.75 -17.41
CA GLU A 143 -21.96 -8.01 -18.16
C GLU A 143 -20.88 -8.97 -17.64
N GLN A 144 -19.81 -8.44 -17.03
CA GLN A 144 -18.74 -9.26 -16.43
C GLN A 144 -19.18 -9.80 -15.06
N GLU A 145 -18.70 -10.98 -14.68
CA GLU A 145 -18.95 -11.55 -13.35
C GLU A 145 -18.38 -10.66 -12.24
N TRP A 146 -19.11 -10.55 -11.11
CA TRP A 146 -18.70 -9.68 -10.00
C TRP A 146 -17.39 -10.17 -9.35
N GLU A 147 -17.19 -11.48 -9.29
CA GLU A 147 -16.00 -12.12 -8.77
C GLU A 147 -14.76 -11.74 -9.59
N ASP A 148 -14.87 -11.68 -10.92
CA ASP A 148 -13.78 -11.26 -11.82
C ASP A 148 -13.45 -9.77 -11.64
N TYR A 149 -14.48 -8.94 -11.48
CA TYR A 149 -14.31 -7.53 -11.12
C TYR A 149 -13.54 -7.37 -9.81
N LEU A 150 -13.99 -8.06 -8.74
CA LEU A 150 -13.38 -7.96 -7.43
C LEU A 150 -11.94 -8.50 -7.45
N ALA A 151 -11.69 -9.63 -8.11
CA ALA A 151 -10.36 -10.19 -8.29
C ALA A 151 -9.42 -9.19 -9.00
N GLY A 152 -9.90 -8.53 -10.06
CA GLY A 152 -9.17 -7.46 -10.73
C GLY A 152 -8.84 -6.29 -9.81
N ARG A 153 -9.78 -5.87 -8.94
CA ARG A 153 -9.55 -4.81 -7.94
C ARG A 153 -8.53 -5.23 -6.90
N VAL A 154 -8.60 -6.46 -6.38
CA VAL A 154 -7.64 -6.99 -5.42
C VAL A 154 -6.24 -7.09 -6.03
N ALA A 155 -6.12 -7.58 -7.27
CA ALA A 155 -4.84 -7.65 -7.99
C ALA A 155 -4.21 -6.26 -8.22
N MET A 156 -5.04 -5.28 -8.59
CA MET A 156 -4.62 -3.88 -8.70
C MET A 156 -4.10 -3.34 -7.37
N ILE A 157 -4.85 -3.55 -6.28
CA ILE A 157 -4.48 -3.09 -4.92
C ILE A 157 -3.15 -3.72 -4.49
N ALA A 158 -3.01 -5.03 -4.66
CA ALA A 158 -1.80 -5.75 -4.32
C ALA A 158 -0.59 -5.22 -5.06
N THR A 159 -0.74 -4.91 -6.34
CA THR A 159 0.33 -4.35 -7.18
C THR A 159 0.64 -2.89 -6.80
N ARG A 160 -0.40 -2.06 -6.64
CA ARG A 160 -0.30 -0.61 -6.38
C ARG A 160 0.30 -0.30 -5.02
N TYR A 161 -0.11 -1.03 -3.99
CA TYR A 161 0.29 -0.81 -2.61
C TYR A 161 1.34 -1.81 -2.11
N ARG A 162 1.72 -2.81 -2.93
CA ARG A 162 2.69 -3.87 -2.57
C ARG A 162 2.28 -4.59 -1.30
N THR A 163 1.02 -5.02 -1.25
CA THR A 163 0.49 -5.74 -0.09
C THR A 163 1.26 -7.05 0.10
N TRP A 164 1.62 -7.33 1.34
CA TRP A 164 2.27 -8.57 1.74
C TRP A 164 1.30 -9.73 1.88
N GLY A 165 0.04 -9.41 2.21
CA GLY A 165 -1.04 -10.36 2.31
C GLY A 165 -2.36 -9.62 2.51
N SER A 166 -3.42 -10.42 2.58
CA SER A 166 -4.77 -9.95 2.91
C SER A 166 -5.29 -10.69 4.14
N VAL A 167 -6.08 -10.00 4.93
CA VAL A 167 -6.87 -10.57 6.02
C VAL A 167 -8.34 -10.33 5.74
N GLY A 168 -9.15 -11.37 5.96
CA GLY A 168 -10.60 -11.31 5.77
C GLY A 168 -11.35 -10.75 6.98
N VAL A 169 -12.63 -10.44 6.74
CA VAL A 169 -13.60 -10.05 7.75
C VAL A 169 -14.74 -11.05 7.73
N VAL A 170 -15.12 -11.56 8.89
CA VAL A 170 -16.25 -12.48 9.10
C VAL A 170 -17.12 -11.89 10.20
N ASP A 171 -18.42 -11.82 9.96
CA ASP A 171 -19.41 -11.26 10.90
C ASP A 171 -19.02 -9.87 11.45
N GLY A 172 -18.44 -9.02 10.59
CA GLY A 172 -18.05 -7.66 10.94
C GLY A 172 -16.78 -7.55 11.81
N ARG A 173 -16.06 -8.65 12.03
CA ARG A 173 -14.80 -8.71 12.78
C ARG A 173 -13.68 -9.23 11.89
N LEU A 174 -12.43 -8.92 12.25
CA LEU A 174 -11.30 -9.61 11.61
C LEU A 174 -11.44 -11.12 11.80
N GLU A 175 -11.20 -11.88 10.75
CA GLU A 175 -11.19 -13.33 10.86
C GLU A 175 -10.13 -13.76 11.91
N PRO A 176 -10.36 -14.84 12.69
CA PRO A 176 -9.49 -15.18 13.81
C PRO A 176 -8.03 -15.43 13.44
N MET A 177 -7.76 -15.95 12.23
CA MET A 177 -6.39 -16.16 11.75
C MET A 177 -5.75 -14.84 11.33
N GLY A 178 -6.47 -14.01 10.56
CA GLY A 178 -6.01 -12.69 10.15
C GLY A 178 -5.62 -11.81 11.32
N ARG A 179 -6.43 -11.79 12.39
CA ARG A 179 -6.09 -11.10 13.64
C ARG A 179 -4.76 -11.58 14.23
N ARG A 180 -4.55 -12.90 14.32
CA ARG A 180 -3.29 -13.48 14.83
C ARG A 180 -2.10 -13.13 13.94
N VAL A 181 -2.25 -13.16 12.62
CA VAL A 181 -1.21 -12.72 11.68
C VAL A 181 -0.81 -11.27 11.96
N LEU A 182 -1.78 -10.36 12.06
CA LEU A 182 -1.49 -8.95 12.36
C LEU A 182 -0.75 -8.77 13.69
N GLN A 183 -1.08 -9.56 14.72
CA GLN A 183 -0.35 -9.58 15.99
C GLN A 183 1.09 -10.08 15.83
N GLN A 184 1.33 -11.13 15.04
CA GLN A 184 2.67 -11.66 14.78
C GLN A 184 3.55 -10.72 13.95
N LEU A 185 2.96 -9.82 13.16
CA LEU A 185 3.71 -8.77 12.48
C LEU A 185 4.36 -7.77 13.46
N ALA A 186 4.07 -7.81 14.77
CA ALA A 186 4.83 -7.07 15.77
C ALA A 186 6.28 -7.57 15.90
N THR A 187 6.48 -8.89 15.78
CA THR A 187 7.78 -9.55 16.01
C THR A 187 8.46 -9.97 14.72
N TYR A 188 7.69 -10.16 13.64
CA TYR A 188 8.24 -10.49 12.34
C TYR A 188 8.77 -9.24 11.64
N ARG A 189 10.09 -9.06 11.65
CA ARG A 189 10.84 -7.96 11.03
C ARG A 189 11.71 -8.50 9.89
N PRO A 190 11.12 -8.73 8.70
CA PRO A 190 11.81 -9.39 7.58
C PRO A 190 12.98 -8.58 7.00
N TRP A 191 13.11 -7.30 7.35
CA TRP A 191 14.28 -6.47 7.04
C TRP A 191 15.40 -6.54 8.09
N GLU A 192 15.13 -7.13 9.26
CA GLU A 192 16.13 -7.46 10.30
C GLU A 192 16.63 -8.90 10.17
N ALA A 193 15.86 -9.75 9.47
CA ALA A 193 16.35 -11.01 8.93
C ALA A 193 17.45 -10.71 7.90
N SER A 194 18.65 -10.46 8.41
CA SER A 194 19.88 -10.52 7.65
C SER A 194 19.90 -11.90 6.99
N PHE A 195 19.63 -11.95 5.70
CA PHE A 195 19.72 -13.19 4.95
C PHE A 195 21.14 -13.73 5.12
N LEU A 196 21.22 -14.96 5.66
CA LEU A 196 22.39 -15.83 5.60
C LEU A 196 22.86 -15.97 4.14
#